data_AF-A0A382NGI0-F1
#
_entry.id   AF-A0A382NGI0-F1
#
_cell.length_a   1.000
_cell.length_b   1.000
_cell.length_c   1.000
_cell.angle_alpha   90.00
_cell.angle_beta   90.00
_cell.angle_gamma   90.00
#
_symmetry.space_group_name_H-M   'P 1'
#
loop_
_entity.id
_entity.type
_entity.pdbx_description
1 polymer ?
#
loop_
_entity_poly.entity_id
_entity_poly.type
_entity_poly.pdbx_seq_one_letter_code
_entity_poly.pdbx_strand_id
1 'polypeptide(L)' 'MLEAINETLHSEMARDERVVVLGEDVGRNGGVFRATEGLIEKFGERRVVDTPISEAAIAGSAVGLAMAGLVPIVEIQFL' A
#
# COMPACT_ATOMS: atom_id res chain seq x y z
N MET A 1 -8.10 13.99 8.27
CA MET A 1 -8.33 12.53 8.27
C MET A 1 -7.41 11.86 7.27
N LEU A 2 -7.49 12.20 5.98
CA LEU A 2 -6.60 11.67 4.94
C LEU A 2 -5.12 11.84 5.27
N GLU A 3 -4.70 13.06 5.63
CA GLU A 3 -3.32 13.36 6.03
C GLU A 3 -2.86 12.48 7.21
N ALA A 4 -3.74 12.22 8.18
CA ALA A 4 -3.41 11.35 9.31
C ALA A 4 -3.23 9.88 8.90
N ILE A 5 -4.00 9.40 7.91
CA ILE A 5 -3.82 8.06 7.33
C ILE A 5 -2.46 8.01 6.63
N ASN A 6 -2.17 9.00 5.77
CA ASN A 6 -0.91 9.08 5.05
C ASN A 6 0.29 9.16 6.01
N GLU A 7 0.23 9.99 7.04
CA GLU A 7 1.28 10.12 8.06
C GLU A 7 1.48 8.81 8.82
N THR A 8 0.40 8.10 9.14
CA THR A 8 0.47 6.77 9.78
C THR A 8 1.18 5.77 8.88
N LEU A 9 0.84 5.73 7.59
CA LEU A 9 1.51 4.86 6.61
C LEU A 9 3.00 5.18 6.51
N HIS A 10 3.35 6.47 6.42
CA HIS A 10 4.75 6.91 6.38
C HIS A 10 5.52 6.52 7.65
N SER A 11 4.89 6.63 8.82
CA SER A 11 5.49 6.29 10.11
C SER A 11 5.72 4.78 10.22
N GLU A 12 4.70 3.97 9.98
CA GLU A 12 4.79 2.51 10.12
C GLU A 12 5.71 1.88 9.06
N MET A 13 5.69 2.38 7.82
CA MET A 13 6.61 1.90 6.78
C MET A 13 8.07 2.26 7.05
N ALA A 14 8.34 3.40 7.68
CA ALA A 14 9.69 3.79 8.10
C ALA A 14 10.17 2.99 9.30
N ARG A 15 9.25 2.58 10.18
CA ARG A 15 9.54 1.80 11.39
C ARG A 15 9.81 0.32 11.09
N ASP A 16 9.10 -0.27 10.14
CA ASP A 16 9.18 -1.70 9.84
C ASP A 16 9.35 -1.95 8.34
N GLU A 17 10.50 -2.54 7.98
CA GLU A 17 10.86 -2.82 6.60
C GLU A 17 9.98 -3.89 5.93
N ARG A 18 9.16 -4.60 6.71
CA ARG A 18 8.25 -5.63 6.23
C ARG A 18 6.93 -5.06 5.73
N VAL A 19 6.61 -3.79 6.03
CA VAL A 19 5.30 -3.19 5.72
C VAL A 19 5.18 -2.85 4.24
N VAL A 20 4.36 -3.55 3.48
CA VAL A 20 4.19 -3.26 2.04
C VAL A 20 2.81 -2.72 1.76
N VAL A 21 2.69 -1.75 0.86
CA VAL A 21 1.40 -1.18 0.42
C VAL A 21 1.10 -1.70 -0.97
N LEU A 22 -0.10 -2.24 -1.16
CA LEU A 22 -0.58 -2.74 -2.46
C LEU A 22 -2.03 -2.31 -2.68
N GLY A 23 -2.36 -1.97 -3.92
CA GLY A 23 -3.71 -1.60 -4.30
C GLY A 23 -3.76 -0.92 -5.65
N GLU A 24 -4.95 -0.53 -6.05
CA GLU A 24 -5.18 0.18 -7.30
C GLU A 24 -4.71 1.64 -7.15
N ASP A 25 -3.82 2.09 -8.04
CA ASP A 25 -3.26 3.45 -8.08
C ASP A 25 -2.50 3.92 -6.82
N VAL A 26 -2.19 3.04 -5.87
CA VAL A 26 -1.52 3.41 -4.61
C VAL A 26 -0.08 3.87 -4.79
N GLY A 27 0.55 3.50 -5.91
CA GLY A 27 1.92 3.84 -6.28
C GLY A 27 2.02 5.25 -6.82
N ARG A 28 2.34 5.41 -8.11
CA ARG A 28 2.71 6.72 -8.69
C ARG A 28 1.61 7.78 -8.58
N ASN A 29 0.35 7.38 -8.53
CA ASN A 29 -0.77 8.30 -8.39
C ASN A 29 -0.98 8.75 -6.93
N GLY A 30 -0.52 7.96 -5.96
CA GLY A 30 -0.71 8.19 -4.52
C GLY A 30 -2.12 7.85 -4.03
N GLY A 31 -2.84 6.99 -4.76
CA GLY A 31 -4.24 6.66 -4.54
C GLY A 31 -5.19 7.73 -5.08
N VAL A 32 -6.41 7.34 -5.45
CA VAL A 32 -7.44 8.26 -5.99
C VAL A 32 -7.77 9.37 -4.98
N PHE A 33 -7.77 9.02 -3.69
CA PHE A 33 -8.00 9.96 -2.61
C PHE A 33 -6.73 10.62 -2.06
N ARG A 34 -5.55 10.35 -2.62
CA ARG A 34 -4.24 10.83 -2.10
C ARG A 34 -3.84 10.28 -0.72
N ALA A 35 -4.37 9.13 -0.32
CA ALA A 35 -4.05 8.51 0.97
C ALA A 35 -2.62 7.96 1.03
N THR A 36 -2.06 7.55 -0.12
CA THR A 36 -0.73 6.94 -0.23
C THR A 36 0.29 7.84 -0.93
N GLU A 37 -0.01 9.14 -1.06
CA GLU A 37 0.86 10.12 -1.68
C GLU A 37 2.26 10.17 -1.03
N GLY A 38 3.29 10.22 -1.86
CA GLY A 38 4.69 10.30 -1.41
C GLY A 38 5.31 8.98 -0.95
N LEU A 39 4.53 7.89 -0.83
CA LEU A 39 5.04 6.62 -0.31
C LEU A 39 6.00 5.95 -1.31
N ILE A 40 5.68 5.93 -2.59
CA ILE A 40 6.52 5.28 -3.62
C ILE A 40 7.84 6.03 -3.83
N GLU A 41 7.85 7.36 -3.73
CA GLU A 41 9.07 8.17 -3.81
C GLU A 41 10.00 7.90 -2.63
N LYS A 42 9.44 7.66 -1.44
CA LYS A 42 10.20 7.45 -0.21
C LYS A 42 10.67 6.01 -0.01
N PHE A 43 9.83 5.03 -0.33
CA PHE A 43 10.05 3.61 0.00
C PHE A 43 10.31 2.72 -1.23
N GLY A 44 10.06 3.24 -2.44
CA GLY A 44 10.33 2.58 -3.71
C GLY A 44 9.30 1.53 -4.13
N GLU A 45 9.39 1.13 -5.40
CA GLU A 45 8.45 0.22 -6.09
C GLU A 45 8.41 -1.20 -5.50
N ARG A 46 9.39 -1.58 -4.67
CA ARG A 46 9.37 -2.89 -3.99
C ARG A 46 8.45 -2.90 -2.75
N ARG A 47 8.11 -1.72 -2.24
CA ARG A 47 7.34 -1.55 -0.99
C ARG A 47 5.98 -0.90 -1.22
N VAL A 48 5.78 -0.25 -2.37
CA VAL A 48 4.50 0.34 -2.80
C VAL A 48 4.22 -0.15 -4.21
N VAL A 49 3.17 -0.96 -4.37
CA VAL A 49 2.92 -1.73 -5.59
C VAL A 49 1.52 -1.46 -6.12
N ASP A 50 1.46 -0.91 -7.33
CA ASP A 50 0.21 -0.80 -8.09
C ASP A 50 -0.26 -2.20 -8.53
N THR A 51 -1.55 -2.49 -8.34
CA THR A 51 -2.16 -3.77 -8.70
C THR A 51 -3.19 -3.61 -9.82
N PRO A 52 -3.48 -4.67 -10.61
CA PRO A 52 -4.66 -4.69 -11.49
C PRO A 52 -5.95 -4.55 -10.69
N ILE A 53 -7.04 -4.18 -11.38
CA ILE A 53 -8.40 -4.10 -10.80
C ILE A 53 -8.92 -5.52 -10.55
N SER A 54 -8.56 -6.09 -9.40
CA SER A 54 -8.91 -7.44 -8.99
C SER A 54 -8.74 -7.60 -7.49
N GLU A 55 -9.80 -7.29 -6.76
CA GLU A 55 -9.84 -7.25 -5.29
C GLU A 55 -9.51 -8.62 -4.69
N ALA A 56 -10.00 -9.70 -5.31
CA ALA A 56 -9.67 -11.06 -4.90
C ALA A 56 -8.17 -11.38 -5.05
N ALA A 57 -7.53 -10.89 -6.12
CA ALA A 57 -6.09 -11.07 -6.32
C ALA A 57 -5.27 -10.20 -5.35
N ILE A 58 -5.71 -8.98 -5.06
CA ILE A 58 -5.10 -8.09 -4.06
C ILE A 58 -5.13 -8.76 -2.68
N ALA A 59 -6.32 -9.20 -2.25
CA ALA A 59 -6.49 -9.88 -0.96
C ALA A 59 -5.70 -11.19 -0.90
N GLY A 60 -5.75 -12.02 -1.94
CA GLY A 60 -5.01 -13.28 -2.01
C GLY A 60 -3.49 -13.07 -1.95
N SER A 61 -2.98 -12.06 -2.65
CA SER A 61 -1.55 -11.70 -2.62
C SER A 61 -1.14 -11.23 -1.23
N ALA A 62 -1.95 -10.43 -0.56
CA ALA A 62 -1.70 -10.01 0.82
C ALA A 62 -1.61 -11.22 1.77
N VAL A 63 -2.47 -12.22 1.63
CA VAL A 63 -2.37 -13.46 2.43
C VAL A 63 -1.02 -14.15 2.18
N GLY A 64 -0.61 -14.32 0.92
CA GLY A 64 0.68 -14.93 0.58
C GLY A 64 1.88 -14.14 1.12
N LEU A 65 1.86 -12.82 1.00
CA LEU A 65 2.91 -11.92 1.51
C LEU A 65 3.00 -11.99 3.04
N ALA A 66 1.85 -12.00 3.73
CA ALA A 66 1.79 -12.15 5.18
C ALA A 66 2.35 -13.51 5.63
N MET A 67 2.00 -14.60 4.93
CA MET A 67 2.58 -15.92 5.19
C MET A 67 4.09 -15.96 4.96
N ALA A 68 4.60 -15.17 4.01
CA ALA A 68 6.02 -15.01 3.76
C ALA A 68 6.74 -14.09 4.76
N GLY A 69 6.05 -13.56 5.77
CA GLY A 69 6.61 -12.74 6.85
C GLY A 69 6.59 -11.24 6.60
N LEU A 70 5.94 -10.77 5.53
CA LEU A 70 5.68 -9.35 5.30
C LEU A 70 4.43 -8.87 6.06
N VAL A 71 4.23 -7.56 6.10
CA VAL A 71 3.07 -6.92 6.74
C VAL A 71 2.32 -6.11 5.67
N PRO A 72 1.46 -6.74 4.86
CA PRO A 72 0.79 -6.05 3.77
C PRO A 72 -0.36 -5.17 4.26
N ILE A 73 -0.41 -3.94 3.77
CA ILE A 73 -1.51 -2.99 3.87
C ILE A 73 -2.14 -2.89 2.49
N VAL A 74 -3.40 -3.27 2.37
CA VAL A 74 -4.12 -3.27 1.10
C VAL A 74 -5.12 -2.12 1.00
N GLU A 75 -5.15 -1.46 -0.16
CA GLU A 75 -6.21 -0.52 -0.53
C GLU A 75 -7.16 -1.18 -1.53
N ILE A 76 -8.47 -1.01 -1.33
CA ILE A 76 -9.53 -1.43 -2.25
C ILE A 76 -10.33 -0.17 -2.59
N GLN A 77 -10.43 0.17 -3.87
CA GLN A 77 -11.21 1.33 -4.31
C GLN A 77 -12.70 0.98 -4.41
N PHE A 78 -13.53 2.03 -4.40
CA PHE A 78 -14.98 1.94 -4.58
C PHE A 78 -15.45 3.10 -5.47
N LEU A 79 -16.56 2.88 -6.18
CA LEU A 79 -17.27 3.87 -6.99
C LEU A 79 -18.27 4.70 -6.16
#